data_AF-A0A660UWS9-F1
#
_entry.id   AF-A0A660UWS9-F1
#
_cell.length_a   1.000
_cell.length_b   1.000
_cell.length_c   1.000
_cell.angle_alpha   90.00
_cell.angle_beta   90.00
_cell.angle_gamma   90.00
#
_symmetry.space_group_name_H-M   'P 1'
#
loop_
_entity.id
_entity.type
_entity.pdbx_description
1 polymer ?
#
loop_
_entity_poly.entity_id
_entity_poly.type
_entity_poly.pdbx_seq_one_letter_code
_entity_poly.pdbx_strand_id
1 'polypeptide(L)'
;MADKSSKSDGGFIERRKQTVDRRLGLDRRLGLDRRRGPGRRRSDERKAAEEGQMTDEQFEFLMAIDRYKKANQRPFPTWTEVLEVIKALGYRKVAEPQSLKSFKKAPAGAGAS
;
A
#
# COMPACT_ATOMS: atom_id res chain seq x y z
N MET A 1 49.83 -34.26 -2.68
CA MET A 1 48.68 -34.79 -3.45
C MET A 1 48.10 -35.98 -2.70
N ALA A 2 46.78 -36.13 -2.69
CA ALA A 2 46.11 -37.40 -2.41
C ALA A 2 44.99 -37.54 -3.46
N ASP A 3 44.93 -38.69 -4.13
CA ASP A 3 44.12 -38.91 -5.35
C ASP A 3 42.75 -39.55 -5.05
N LYS A 4 42.02 -39.95 -6.10
CA LYS A 4 40.56 -40.07 -6.17
C LYS A 4 40.01 -41.46 -5.83
N SER A 5 38.77 -41.45 -5.30
CA SER A 5 37.59 -42.29 -5.70
C SER A 5 37.72 -43.83 -5.63
N SER A 6 36.74 -44.61 -5.15
CA SER A 6 35.37 -44.64 -5.69
C SER A 6 34.42 -45.63 -5.00
N LYS A 7 33.10 -45.33 -5.01
CA LYS A 7 31.92 -46.24 -5.10
C LYS A 7 31.66 -47.28 -3.97
N SER A 8 30.43 -47.78 -3.74
CA SER A 8 29.03 -47.41 -4.06
C SER A 8 28.09 -48.41 -3.33
N ASP A 9 26.77 -48.26 -3.15
CA ASP A 9 25.77 -47.27 -3.60
C ASP A 9 24.70 -47.05 -2.50
N GLY A 10 23.48 -46.57 -2.79
CA GLY A 10 22.49 -46.29 -1.75
C GLY A 10 21.13 -45.68 -2.14
N GLY A 11 20.42 -46.23 -3.13
CA GLY A 11 18.94 -46.22 -3.17
C GLY A 11 18.21 -44.86 -3.27
N PHE A 12 17.97 -44.41 -4.50
CA PHE A 12 16.99 -43.36 -4.82
C PHE A 12 15.56 -43.82 -4.49
N ILE A 13 14.98 -43.38 -3.35
CA ILE A 13 13.57 -43.64 -3.03
C ILE A 13 12.69 -42.53 -3.59
N GLU A 14 12.08 -42.82 -4.73
CA GLU A 14 11.10 -41.99 -5.41
C GLU A 14 9.80 -41.84 -4.59
N ARG A 15 9.68 -40.77 -3.80
CA ARG A 15 8.47 -40.50 -3.01
C ARG A 15 7.41 -39.72 -3.81
N ARG A 16 7.05 -40.20 -5.01
CA ARG A 16 6.02 -39.62 -5.88
C ARG A 16 4.61 -39.86 -5.32
N LYS A 17 4.21 -39.14 -4.25
CA LYS A 17 2.82 -39.13 -3.77
C LYS A 17 2.01 -37.98 -4.37
N GLN A 18 1.30 -38.33 -5.44
CA GLN A 18 -0.12 -37.98 -5.64
C GLN A 18 -0.45 -36.47 -5.71
N THR A 19 -0.27 -35.89 -6.90
CA THR A 19 -0.97 -34.68 -7.32
C THR A 19 -2.48 -34.89 -7.25
N VAL A 20 -3.15 -34.30 -6.25
CA VAL A 20 -4.62 -34.31 -6.16
C VAL A 20 -5.18 -33.41 -7.25
N ASP A 21 -5.91 -34.00 -8.20
CA ASP A 21 -6.36 -33.32 -9.40
C ASP A 21 -7.45 -32.27 -9.09
N ARG A 22 -7.06 -30.99 -9.04
CA ARG A 22 -7.94 -29.88 -8.64
C ARG A 22 -8.85 -29.40 -9.78
N ARG A 23 -9.28 -30.31 -10.68
CA ARG A 23 -9.97 -29.98 -11.94
C ARG A 23 -11.45 -30.36 -12.00
N LEU A 24 -11.98 -31.11 -11.04
CA LEU A 24 -13.40 -31.43 -10.96
C LEU A 24 -13.95 -31.03 -9.58
N GLY A 25 -14.82 -30.02 -9.59
CA GLY A 25 -15.27 -29.31 -8.40
C GLY A 25 -16.02 -28.04 -8.79
N LEU A 26 -17.17 -28.25 -9.44
CA LEU A 26 -18.24 -27.25 -9.51
C LEU A 26 -18.65 -26.86 -8.07
N ASP A 27 -19.46 -25.81 -7.92
CA ASP A 27 -19.96 -25.32 -6.61
C ASP A 27 -19.06 -24.41 -5.77
N ARG A 28 -18.09 -23.71 -6.40
CA ARG A 28 -17.63 -22.39 -5.91
C ARG A 28 -18.34 -21.19 -6.56
N ARG A 29 -19.47 -21.42 -7.24
CA ARG A 29 -20.23 -20.37 -7.97
C ARG A 29 -21.45 -19.80 -7.22
N LEU A 30 -21.86 -20.37 -6.09
CA LEU A 30 -23.05 -19.94 -5.33
C LEU A 30 -22.76 -19.55 -3.86
N GLY A 31 -21.48 -19.31 -3.51
CA GLY A 31 -21.06 -18.77 -2.21
C GLY A 31 -21.01 -17.24 -2.14
N LEU A 32 -21.75 -16.54 -3.01
CA LEU A 32 -21.77 -15.08 -3.12
C LEU A 32 -22.75 -14.45 -2.12
N ASP A 33 -22.85 -15.04 -0.92
CA ASP A 33 -23.67 -14.51 0.16
C ASP A 33 -22.94 -13.36 0.85
N ARG A 34 -23.61 -12.20 0.88
CA ARG A 34 -22.95 -10.90 0.73
C ARG A 34 -22.51 -10.30 2.05
N ARG A 35 -21.88 -11.10 2.91
CA ARG A 35 -21.11 -10.60 4.07
C ARG A 35 -19.72 -10.11 3.63
N ARG A 36 -19.68 -9.23 2.62
CA ARG A 36 -18.66 -8.17 2.62
C ARG A 36 -18.97 -7.33 3.85
N GLY A 37 -18.30 -7.63 4.97
CA GLY A 37 -18.36 -6.79 6.17
C GLY A 37 -18.10 -5.34 5.78
N PRO A 38 -18.79 -4.36 6.40
CA PRO A 38 -18.95 -3.00 5.87
C PRO A 38 -17.65 -2.48 5.26
N GLY A 39 -17.59 -2.50 3.93
CA GLY A 39 -16.34 -2.29 3.21
C GLY A 39 -15.75 -0.98 3.69
N ARG A 40 -14.59 -1.05 4.36
CA ARG A 40 -13.98 0.06 5.11
C ARG A 40 -13.94 1.25 4.16
N ARG A 41 -14.93 2.15 4.29
CA ARG A 41 -15.12 3.24 3.32
C ARG A 41 -13.80 3.99 3.31
N ARG A 42 -13.27 4.24 2.09
CA ARG A 42 -12.09 5.09 1.92
C ARG A 42 -12.36 6.36 2.72
N SER A 43 -11.39 6.88 3.48
CA SER A 43 -11.63 8.08 4.28
C SER A 43 -12.15 9.19 3.38
N ASP A 44 -13.03 10.03 3.89
CA ASP A 44 -13.71 11.02 3.06
C ASP A 44 -12.71 11.99 2.39
N GLU A 45 -11.51 12.19 2.98
CA GLU A 45 -10.39 12.89 2.33
C GLU A 45 -9.88 12.16 1.08
N ARG A 46 -9.71 10.83 1.17
CA ARG A 46 -9.26 10.00 0.04
C ARG A 46 -10.32 9.94 -1.05
N LYS A 47 -11.60 10.03 -0.69
CA LYS A 47 -12.73 10.14 -1.62
C LYS A 47 -12.75 11.51 -2.29
N ALA A 48 -12.60 12.60 -1.54
CA ALA A 48 -12.52 13.97 -2.08
C ALA A 48 -11.33 14.15 -3.04
N ALA A 49 -10.19 13.53 -2.73
CA ALA A 49 -9.02 13.48 -3.61
C ALA A 49 -9.26 12.63 -4.89
N GLU A 50 -10.08 11.57 -4.82
CA GLU A 50 -10.50 10.79 -5.99
C GLU A 50 -11.62 11.50 -6.80
N GLU A 51 -12.40 12.39 -6.18
CA GLU A 51 -13.53 13.12 -6.76
C GLU A 51 -13.16 14.54 -7.25
N GLY A 52 -11.87 14.89 -7.26
CA GLY A 52 -11.36 16.15 -7.85
C GLY A 52 -11.54 17.40 -6.98
N GLN A 53 -11.92 17.26 -5.70
CA GLN A 53 -12.08 18.37 -4.76
C GLN A 53 -10.76 18.72 -4.08
N MET A 54 -9.73 18.97 -4.88
CA MET A 54 -8.41 19.44 -4.44
C MET A 54 -8.35 20.97 -4.53
N THR A 55 -7.59 21.62 -3.65
CA THR A 55 -7.12 22.98 -3.95
C THR A 55 -5.99 22.90 -4.98
N ASP A 56 -5.81 23.95 -5.80
CA ASP A 56 -4.73 24.00 -6.80
C ASP A 56 -3.34 23.74 -6.15
N GLU A 57 -3.14 24.27 -4.95
CA GLU A 57 -1.98 24.05 -4.08
C GLU A 57 -1.71 22.55 -3.81
N GLN A 58 -2.75 21.79 -3.48
CA GLN A 58 -2.64 20.35 -3.23
C GLN A 58 -2.33 19.58 -4.52
N PHE A 59 -2.93 19.97 -5.65
CA PHE A 59 -2.67 19.36 -6.94
C PHE A 59 -1.22 19.60 -7.40
N GLU A 60 -0.73 20.84 -7.30
CA GLU A 60 0.65 21.19 -7.63
C GLU A 60 1.65 20.41 -6.76
N PHE A 61 1.43 20.34 -5.45
CA PHE A 61 2.26 19.55 -4.54
C PHE A 61 2.30 18.06 -4.93
N LEU A 62 1.15 17.45 -5.24
CA LEU A 62 1.08 16.05 -5.68
C LEU A 62 1.81 15.81 -7.01
N MET A 63 1.71 16.75 -7.96
CA MET A 63 2.46 16.70 -9.23
C MET A 63 3.97 16.84 -9.02
N ALA A 64 4.41 17.69 -8.09
CA ALA A 64 5.82 17.82 -7.72
C ALA A 64 6.38 16.54 -7.09
N ILE A 65 5.61 15.90 -6.20
CA ILE A 65 5.98 14.62 -5.59
C ILE A 65 6.05 13.50 -6.65
N ASP A 66 5.11 13.43 -7.59
CA ASP A 66 5.16 12.42 -8.66
C ASP A 66 6.37 12.63 -9.61
N ARG A 67 6.68 13.89 -9.96
CA ARG A 67 7.91 14.24 -10.70
C ARG A 67 9.16 13.82 -9.93
N TYR A 68 9.24 14.10 -8.62
CA TYR A 68 10.37 13.69 -7.78
C TYR A 68 10.56 12.17 -7.76
N LYS A 69 9.47 11.41 -7.58
CA LYS A 69 9.48 9.94 -7.57
C LYS A 69 10.00 9.36 -8.88
N LYS A 70 9.57 9.91 -10.02
CA LYS A 70 9.99 9.49 -11.36
C LYS A 70 11.45 9.83 -11.63
N ALA A 71 11.89 11.05 -11.32
CA ALA A 71 13.26 11.50 -11.56
C ALA A 71 14.30 10.71 -10.73
N ASN A 72 13.99 10.41 -9.48
CA ASN A 72 14.92 9.74 -8.55
C ASN A 72 14.75 8.21 -8.49
N GLN A 73 13.78 7.64 -9.22
CA GLN A 73 13.37 6.23 -9.12
C GLN A 73 12.98 5.79 -7.68
N ARG A 74 12.58 6.73 -6.83
CA ARG A 74 12.20 6.48 -5.42
C ARG A 74 10.67 6.49 -5.29
N PRO A 75 9.98 5.33 -5.21
CA PRO A 75 8.52 5.30 -5.12
C PRO A 75 7.98 5.88 -3.79
N PHE A 76 8.82 5.87 -2.75
CA PHE A 76 8.52 6.38 -1.40
C PHE A 76 9.64 7.35 -0.97
N PRO A 77 9.48 8.66 -1.15
CA PRO A 77 10.41 9.64 -0.62
C PRO A 77 10.35 9.69 0.92
N THR A 78 11.46 10.02 1.57
CA THR A 78 11.51 10.30 3.01
C THR A 78 10.93 11.68 3.30
N TRP A 79 10.61 11.95 4.58
CA TRP A 79 10.15 13.28 4.99
C TRP A 79 11.18 14.40 4.75
N THR A 80 12.48 14.08 4.71
CA THR A 80 13.52 15.06 4.34
C THR A 80 13.47 15.40 2.84
N GLU A 81 13.28 14.40 1.98
CA GLU A 81 13.10 14.60 0.53
C GLU A 81 11.80 15.35 0.22
N VAL A 82 10.72 15.05 0.94
CA VAL A 82 9.45 15.82 0.84
C VAL A 82 9.67 17.29 1.21
N LEU A 83 10.47 17.59 2.24
CA LEU A 83 10.81 18.96 2.60
C LEU A 83 11.65 19.67 1.52
N GLU A 84 12.51 18.95 0.80
CA GLU A 84 13.25 19.48 -0.36
C GLU A 84 12.32 19.81 -1.52
N VAL A 85 11.34 18.95 -1.82
CA VAL A 85 10.30 19.22 -2.85
C VAL A 85 9.48 20.47 -2.48
N ILE A 86 9.08 20.62 -1.22
CA ILE A 86 8.36 21.81 -0.73
C ILE A 86 9.21 23.08 -0.92
N LYS A 87 10.51 23.03 -0.62
CA LYS A 87 11.43 24.17 -0.87
C LYS A 87 11.60 24.47 -2.36
N ALA A 88 11.68 23.43 -3.21
CA ALA A 88 11.82 23.58 -4.65
C ALA A 88 10.58 24.20 -5.32
N LEU A 89 9.39 24.00 -4.74
CA LEU A 89 8.15 24.72 -5.10
C LEU A 89 8.12 26.19 -4.62
N GLY A 90 9.14 26.67 -3.91
CA GLY A 90 9.24 28.05 -3.46
C GLY A 90 8.60 28.35 -2.10
N TYR A 91 8.07 27.35 -1.39
CA TYR A 91 7.55 27.54 -0.05
C TYR A 91 8.67 27.88 0.93
N ARG A 92 8.44 28.90 1.77
CA ARG A 92 9.39 29.39 2.77
C ARG A 92 8.68 29.60 4.11
N LYS A 93 9.38 29.33 5.23
CA LYS A 93 8.84 29.59 6.58
C LYS A 93 8.80 31.10 6.82
N VAL A 94 7.60 31.70 6.83
CA VAL A 94 7.38 33.15 7.05
C VAL A 94 6.77 33.50 8.42
N ALA A 95 6.34 32.49 9.19
CA ALA A 95 5.61 32.67 10.44
C ALA A 95 6.05 31.65 11.50
N GLU A 96 5.70 31.92 12.75
CA GLU A 96 5.91 30.98 13.85
C GLU A 96 5.04 29.72 13.71
N PRO A 97 5.46 28.56 14.28
CA PRO A 97 4.69 27.33 14.23
C PRO A 97 3.27 27.50 14.79
N GLN A 98 2.27 27.14 14.00
CA GLN A 98 0.89 27.07 14.44
C GLN A 98 0.51 25.62 14.79
N SER A 99 -0.32 25.46 15.82
CA SER A 99 -0.90 24.16 16.16
C SER A 99 -1.76 23.63 15.01
N LEU A 100 -1.50 22.39 14.59
CA LEU A 100 -2.31 21.71 13.57
C LEU A 100 -3.76 21.56 14.05
N LYS A 101 -4.72 21.76 13.15
CA LYS A 101 -6.14 21.51 13.44
C LYS A 101 -6.31 20.04 13.84
N SER A 102 -6.93 19.80 15.00
CA SER A 102 -7.07 18.44 15.53
C SER A 102 -8.12 17.66 14.73
N PHE A 103 -7.68 16.68 13.94
CA PHE A 103 -8.54 15.75 13.19
C PHE A 103 -9.17 14.68 14.11
N LYS A 104 -9.60 15.05 15.31
CA LYS A 104 -10.20 14.12 16.28
C LYS A 104 -11.61 13.78 15.83
N LYS A 105 -11.74 12.68 15.09
CA LYS A 105 -13.03 12.11 14.66
C LYS A 105 -13.97 12.02 15.87
N ALA A 106 -15.12 12.68 15.78
CA ALA A 106 -16.14 12.64 16.83
C ALA A 106 -16.55 11.18 17.11
N PRO A 107 -16.74 10.79 18.39
CA PRO A 107 -17.20 9.46 18.73
C PRO A 107 -18.61 9.25 18.17
N ALA A 108 -18.75 8.33 17.21
CA ALA A 108 -20.05 7.94 16.67
C ALA A 108 -20.81 7.15 17.75
N GLY A 109 -21.72 7.81 18.48
CA GLY A 109 -22.50 7.17 19.54
C GLY A 109 -23.26 8.08 20.51
N ALA A 110 -23.03 9.39 20.53
CA ALA A 110 -23.80 10.33 21.37
C ALA A 110 -25.11 10.74 20.67
N GLY A 111 -26.08 9.83 20.62
CA GLY A 111 -27.33 10.04 19.85
C GLY A 111 -28.33 8.89 19.95
N ALA A 112 -28.56 8.40 21.17
CA ALA A 112 -29.68 7.52 21.48
C ALA A 112 -30.23 7.92 22.86
N SER A 113 -31.43 8.48 22.87
CA SER A 113 -32.27 8.78 24.03
C SER A 113 -33.71 8.51 23.62
#